data_AF-A0A371GPC5-F1
#
_entry.id   AF-A0A371GPC5-F1
#
_cell.length_a   1.000
_cell.length_b   1.000
_cell.length_c   1.000
_cell.angle_alpha   90.00
_cell.angle_beta   90.00
_cell.angle_gamma   90.00
#
_symmetry.space_group_name_H-M   'P 1'
#
loop_
_entity.id
_entity.type
_entity.pdbx_description
1 polymer ?
#
loop_
_entity_poly.entity_id
_entity_poly.type
_entity_poly.pdbx_seq_one_letter_code
_entity_poly.pdbx_strand_id
1 'polypeptide(L)'
;MESDCYQHVKRCVKCQTYANNIHVAPSFLYNLTSPWPFSMWGLDVIELIEPKASNGHRFILVAVDYFTKGIEAASYPRVTRNMMIKHHNSTPYRPKMNGIVEAANKNIKKIVQKMVVTYKDWHEMLPYTLHGYRTSVRTSMGPTPYSLVYGMEVVLPIEVEISSLRVLAEVKLEDAKWIQNQLDQLNLIEEKRLTTLCHGQLYQKRIREAFDKKERPHIFKEEDLVLKKILLNTQDRRGKWAPN
;
A
#
# COMPACT_ATOMS: atom_id res chain seq x y z
N MET A 1 23.77 -44.78 13.84
CA MET A 1 22.30 -44.57 13.87
C MET A 1 21.93 -43.11 13.64
N GLU A 2 22.21 -42.16 14.54
CA GLU A 2 21.86 -40.74 14.31
C GLU A 2 22.55 -40.14 13.07
N SER A 3 23.83 -40.43 12.86
CA SER A 3 24.59 -39.98 11.68
C SER A 3 24.00 -40.49 10.37
N ASP A 4 23.57 -41.76 10.34
CA ASP A 4 23.01 -42.39 9.14
C ASP A 4 21.64 -41.79 8.79
N CYS A 5 20.80 -41.55 9.80
CA CYS A 5 19.53 -40.84 9.64
C CYS A 5 19.74 -39.43 9.10
N TYR A 6 20.75 -38.70 9.60
CA TYR A 6 21.08 -37.36 9.14
C TYR A 6 21.55 -37.34 7.68
N GLN A 7 22.40 -38.28 7.28
CA GLN A 7 22.85 -38.41 5.89
C GLN A 7 21.71 -38.79 4.94
N HIS A 8 20.78 -39.65 5.37
CA HIS A 8 19.60 -40.00 4.60
C HIS A 8 18.69 -38.77 4.37
N VAL A 9 18.41 -38.00 5.42
CA VAL A 9 17.58 -36.79 5.34
C VAL A 9 18.20 -35.74 4.42
N LYS A 10 19.54 -35.58 4.43
CA LYS A 10 20.25 -34.66 3.51
C LYS A 10 20.06 -35.00 2.03
N ARG A 11 20.01 -36.29 1.69
CA ARG A 11 19.90 -36.76 0.29
C ARG A 11 18.44 -36.92 -0.17
N CYS A 12 17.49 -37.02 0.76
CA CYS A 12 16.10 -37.22 0.43
C CYS A 12 15.42 -35.93 -0.06
N VAL A 13 15.11 -35.87 -1.36
CA VAL A 13 14.44 -34.72 -2.01
C VAL A 13 13.11 -34.37 -1.34
N LYS A 14 12.30 -35.38 -0.95
CA LYS A 14 11.01 -35.13 -0.26
C LYS A 14 11.24 -34.47 1.10
N CYS A 15 12.20 -34.96 1.88
CA CYS A 15 12.53 -34.38 3.18
C CYS A 15 13.04 -32.95 3.03
N GLN A 16 13.90 -32.67 2.05
CA GLN A 16 14.40 -31.31 1.81
C GLN A 16 13.29 -30.35 1.33
N THR A 17 12.37 -30.82 0.49
CA THR A 17 11.28 -29.99 -0.08
C THR A 17 10.18 -29.66 0.93
N TYR A 18 9.82 -30.62 1.78
CA TYR A 18 8.69 -30.50 2.73
C TYR A 18 9.13 -30.27 4.18
N ALA A 19 10.42 -30.15 4.47
CA ALA A 19 10.90 -29.79 5.80
C ALA A 19 10.40 -28.39 6.20
N ASN A 20 9.98 -28.26 7.46
CA ASN A 20 9.57 -26.97 8.05
C ASN A 20 10.76 -26.04 8.37
N ASN A 21 11.97 -26.36 7.90
CA ASN A 21 13.19 -25.59 8.15
C ASN A 21 13.30 -24.44 7.15
N ILE A 22 12.56 -23.37 7.40
CA ILE A 22 12.64 -22.15 6.59
C ILE A 22 13.82 -21.30 7.08
N HIS A 23 15.04 -21.70 6.73
CA HIS A 23 16.20 -20.81 6.81
C HIS A 23 16.13 -19.85 5.63
N VAL A 24 15.91 -18.57 5.90
CA VAL A 24 15.80 -17.53 4.89
C VAL A 24 17.01 -16.62 5.03
N ALA A 25 17.63 -16.28 3.90
CA ALA A 25 18.59 -15.19 3.91
C ALA A 25 17.90 -13.93 4.43
N PRO A 26 18.53 -13.16 5.33
CA PRO A 26 17.98 -11.89 5.77
C PRO A 26 17.73 -11.02 4.54
N SER A 27 16.46 -10.75 4.25
CA SER A 27 16.11 -9.90 3.13
C SER A 27 16.26 -8.46 3.57
N PHE A 28 17.26 -7.74 3.02
CA PHE A 28 17.38 -6.30 3.24
C PHE A 28 16.09 -5.60 2.81
N LEU A 29 15.37 -5.06 3.80
CA LEU A 29 14.24 -4.17 3.57
C LEU A 29 14.80 -2.80 3.15
N TYR A 30 15.02 -2.63 1.85
CA TYR A 30 15.28 -1.30 1.29
C TYR A 30 13.99 -0.49 1.38
N ASN A 31 13.96 0.46 2.30
CA ASN A 31 12.86 1.40 2.39
C ASN A 31 13.06 2.46 1.31
N LEU A 32 12.20 2.42 0.30
CA LEU A 32 12.03 3.56 -0.60
C LEU A 32 11.34 4.67 0.21
N THR A 33 12.14 5.64 0.65
CA THR A 33 11.67 6.86 1.29
C THR A 33 11.64 7.97 0.25
N SER A 34 10.46 8.57 0.08
CA SER A 34 10.28 9.79 -0.71
C SER A 34 10.62 10.99 0.16
N PRO A 35 11.44 11.94 -0.28
CA PRO A 35 11.80 13.12 0.51
C PRO A 35 10.69 14.20 0.54
N TRP A 36 9.84 14.30 -0.48
CA TRP A 36 8.69 15.20 -0.52
C TRP A 36 7.49 14.55 -1.23
N PRO A 37 6.26 15.06 -1.04
CA PRO A 37 5.09 14.61 -1.79
C PRO A 37 5.31 14.67 -3.30
N PHE A 38 4.78 13.67 -4.00
CA PHE A 38 4.75 13.57 -5.45
C PHE A 38 6.10 13.33 -6.12
N SER A 39 7.19 13.18 -5.36
CA SER A 39 8.52 12.90 -5.93
C SER A 39 8.65 11.46 -6.42
N MET A 40 7.85 10.53 -5.87
CA MET A 40 7.91 9.11 -6.21
C MET A 40 6.53 8.47 -6.08
N TRP A 41 6.13 7.78 -7.14
CA TRP A 41 4.84 7.08 -7.23
C TRP A 41 5.04 5.60 -7.47
N GLY A 42 4.22 4.80 -6.82
CA GLY A 42 4.12 3.36 -7.05
C GLY A 42 2.85 3.06 -7.82
N LEU A 43 2.98 2.41 -8.97
CA LEU A 43 1.84 2.02 -9.79
C LEU A 43 1.67 0.51 -9.72
N ASP A 44 0.41 0.08 -9.66
CA ASP A 44 0.04 -1.31 -9.80
C ASP A 44 -1.35 -1.42 -10.43
N VAL A 45 -1.64 -2.57 -11.03
CA VAL A 45 -2.94 -2.89 -11.59
C VAL A 45 -3.58 -3.95 -10.72
N ILE A 46 -4.75 -3.64 -10.18
CA ILE A 46 -5.62 -4.65 -9.59
C ILE A 46 -6.32 -5.37 -10.74
N GLU A 47 -5.82 -6.57 -11.03
CA GLU A 47 -6.25 -7.39 -12.16
C GLU A 47 -7.53 -8.21 -11.88
N LEU A 48 -8.27 -8.45 -12.97
CA LEU A 48 -9.53 -9.19 -13.14
C LEU A 48 -10.48 -9.17 -11.93
N ILE A 49 -11.34 -8.17 -11.93
CA ILE A 49 -12.55 -8.16 -11.11
C ILE A 49 -13.66 -8.85 -11.90
N GLU A 50 -14.10 -10.01 -11.43
CA GLU A 50 -15.24 -10.75 -11.96
C GLU A 50 -16.37 -10.86 -10.92
N PRO A 51 -17.63 -10.60 -11.30
CA PRO A 51 -18.08 -10.16 -12.64
C PRO A 51 -17.65 -8.73 -12.97
N LYS A 52 -17.66 -8.39 -14.27
CA LYS A 52 -17.39 -7.01 -14.73
C LYS A 52 -18.36 -6.04 -14.06
N ALA A 53 -17.90 -4.81 -13.85
CA ALA A 53 -18.77 -3.71 -13.46
C ALA A 53 -19.92 -3.51 -14.47
N SER A 54 -20.98 -2.82 -14.05
CA SER A 54 -22.12 -2.49 -14.93
C SER A 54 -21.70 -1.69 -16.16
N ASN A 55 -20.66 -0.85 -16.05
CA ASN A 55 -20.06 -0.10 -17.16
C ASN A 55 -19.06 -0.92 -18.01
N GLY A 56 -18.88 -2.21 -17.74
CA GLY A 56 -17.95 -3.10 -18.45
C GLY A 56 -16.48 -2.99 -18.00
N HIS A 57 -16.17 -2.17 -16.99
CA HIS A 57 -14.82 -2.08 -16.42
C HIS A 57 -14.48 -3.35 -15.65
N ARG A 58 -13.19 -3.71 -15.62
CA ARG A 58 -12.68 -4.93 -14.96
C ARG A 58 -11.27 -4.80 -14.37
N PHE A 59 -10.67 -3.63 -14.50
CA PHE A 59 -9.34 -3.32 -13.98
C PHE A 59 -9.41 -2.05 -13.15
N ILE A 60 -8.58 -1.97 -12.13
CA ILE A 60 -8.31 -0.73 -11.39
C ILE A 60 -6.83 -0.45 -11.49
N LEU A 61 -6.45 0.69 -12.06
CA LEU A 61 -5.09 1.22 -11.95
C LEU A 61 -4.99 1.96 -10.63
N VAL A 62 -3.98 1.65 -9.84
CA VAL A 62 -3.71 2.28 -8.54
C VAL A 62 -2.34 2.95 -8.62
N ALA A 63 -2.30 4.23 -8.26
CA ALA A 63 -1.10 5.01 -8.09
C ALA A 63 -1.01 5.48 -6.64
N VAL A 64 0.13 5.25 -6.00
CA VAL A 64 0.35 5.58 -4.59
C VAL A 64 1.56 6.48 -4.48
N ASP A 65 1.36 7.66 -3.88
CA ASP A 65 2.46 8.55 -3.55
C ASP A 65 3.26 7.98 -2.36
N TYR A 66 4.57 7.84 -2.51
CA TYR A 66 5.40 7.20 -1.48
C TYR A 66 5.57 8.06 -0.23
N PHE A 67 5.41 9.38 -0.31
CA PHE A 67 5.51 10.26 0.86
C PHE A 67 4.21 10.21 1.67
N THR A 68 3.12 10.68 1.08
CA THR A 68 1.82 10.89 1.74
C THR A 68 1.06 9.58 1.93
N LYS A 69 1.46 8.51 1.23
CA LYS A 69 0.69 7.25 1.10
C LYS A 69 -0.72 7.49 0.57
N GLY A 70 -0.94 8.63 -0.07
CA GLY A 70 -2.15 8.98 -0.79
C GLY A 70 -2.34 8.07 -1.99
N ILE A 71 -3.60 7.72 -2.26
CA ILE A 71 -3.99 6.82 -3.34
C ILE A 71 -4.79 7.60 -4.37
N GLU A 72 -4.38 7.45 -5.63
CA GLU A 72 -5.19 7.71 -6.80
C GLU A 72 -5.56 6.38 -7.45
N ALA A 73 -6.83 6.20 -7.80
CA ALA A 73 -7.27 5.00 -8.49
C ALA A 73 -8.31 5.31 -9.56
N ALA A 74 -8.19 4.62 -10.69
CA ALA A 74 -9.12 4.75 -11.81
C ALA A 74 -9.47 3.37 -12.37
N SER A 75 -10.73 3.21 -12.77
CA SER A 75 -11.21 1.95 -13.34
C SER A 75 -11.15 1.96 -14.87
N TYR A 76 -10.85 0.80 -15.46
CA TYR A 76 -10.71 0.66 -16.91
C TYR A 76 -11.33 -0.65 -17.44
N PRO A 77 -11.84 -0.66 -18.68
CA PRO A 77 -12.28 -1.88 -19.36
C PRO A 77 -11.12 -2.70 -19.94
N ARG A 78 -10.00 -2.04 -20.24
CA ARG A 78 -8.75 -2.61 -20.76
C ARG A 78 -7.56 -1.78 -20.27
N VAL A 79 -6.46 -2.43 -19.93
CA VAL A 79 -5.18 -1.79 -19.64
C VAL A 79 -4.33 -1.82 -20.91
N THR A 80 -3.87 -0.66 -21.39
CA THR A 80 -3.01 -0.56 -22.57
C THR A 80 -1.58 -0.18 -22.18
N ARG A 81 -0.60 -0.57 -22.99
CA ARG A 81 0.83 -0.29 -22.76
C ARG A 81 1.15 1.22 -22.75
N ASN A 82 0.30 2.04 -23.35
CA ASN A 82 0.47 3.49 -23.41
C ASN A 82 0.02 4.22 -22.13
N MET A 83 -0.75 3.56 -21.26
CA MET A 83 -1.18 4.10 -19.96
C MET A 83 -0.09 4.00 -18.88
N MET A 84 1.09 3.54 -19.29
CA MET A 84 2.09 2.91 -18.45
C MET A 84 3.39 3.73 -18.63
N ILE A 85 3.51 4.79 -17.81
CA ILE A 85 4.62 5.76 -17.75
C ILE A 85 5.96 5.02 -17.58
N LYS A 86 7.08 5.55 -18.10
CA LYS A 86 8.43 4.95 -18.07
C LYS A 86 8.65 4.03 -16.87
N HIS A 87 8.70 2.74 -17.13
CA HIS A 87 8.78 1.72 -16.11
C HIS A 87 10.22 1.51 -15.64
N HIS A 88 10.49 1.84 -14.39
CA HIS A 88 11.56 1.15 -13.66
C HIS A 88 10.97 -0.15 -13.12
N ASN A 89 11.06 -1.21 -13.93
CA ASN A 89 10.56 -2.52 -13.54
C ASN A 89 11.33 -3.01 -12.30
N SER A 90 10.60 -3.42 -11.27
CA SER A 90 11.20 -4.21 -10.19
C SER A 90 11.82 -5.47 -10.79
N THR A 91 12.91 -5.97 -10.18
CA THR A 91 13.48 -7.25 -10.59
C THR A 91 12.39 -8.32 -10.52
N PRO A 92 12.25 -9.18 -11.54
CA PRO A 92 11.29 -10.28 -11.51
C PRO A 92 11.43 -11.02 -10.18
N TYR A 93 10.30 -11.33 -9.53
CA TYR A 93 10.24 -12.09 -8.27
C TYR A 93 10.66 -11.35 -6.98
N ARG A 94 10.77 -10.00 -6.98
CA ARG A 94 10.91 -9.18 -5.74
C ARG A 94 9.72 -8.23 -5.48
N PRO A 95 8.51 -8.74 -5.19
CA PRO A 95 7.34 -7.92 -4.86
C PRO A 95 7.53 -7.02 -3.62
N LYS A 96 8.50 -7.35 -2.74
CA LYS A 96 8.84 -6.55 -1.54
C LYS A 96 9.18 -5.09 -1.86
N MET A 97 9.66 -4.77 -3.07
CA MET A 97 9.89 -3.37 -3.49
C MET A 97 8.60 -2.58 -3.71
N ASN A 98 7.47 -3.24 -4.01
CA ASN A 98 6.17 -2.59 -4.24
C ASN A 98 5.20 -2.75 -3.05
N GLY A 99 5.71 -3.11 -1.86
CA GLY A 99 4.88 -3.46 -0.70
C GLY A 99 3.93 -2.34 -0.24
N ILE A 100 4.27 -1.07 -0.50
CA ILE A 100 3.39 0.07 -0.23
C ILE A 100 2.14 0.02 -1.15
N VAL A 101 2.33 -0.26 -2.44
CA VAL A 101 1.21 -0.35 -3.38
C VAL A 101 0.39 -1.61 -3.12
N GLU A 102 1.02 -2.73 -2.76
CA GLU A 102 0.29 -3.94 -2.36
C GLU A 102 -0.58 -3.71 -1.11
N ALA A 103 -0.06 -2.96 -0.13
CA ALA A 103 -0.83 -2.59 1.06
C ALA A 103 -2.00 -1.65 0.72
N ALA A 104 -1.78 -0.70 -0.18
CA ALA A 104 -2.83 0.17 -0.72
C ALA A 104 -3.92 -0.65 -1.42
N ASN A 105 -3.55 -1.58 -2.30
CA ASN A 105 -4.48 -2.47 -3.00
C ASN A 105 -5.34 -3.29 -2.02
N LYS A 106 -4.73 -3.82 -0.94
CA LYS A 106 -5.46 -4.51 0.13
C LYS A 106 -6.45 -3.59 0.84
N ASN A 107 -6.09 -2.33 1.09
CA ASN A 107 -6.98 -1.36 1.75
C ASN A 107 -8.15 -0.98 0.84
N ILE A 108 -7.90 -0.66 -0.44
CA ILE A 108 -8.96 -0.37 -1.43
C ILE A 108 -9.91 -1.56 -1.50
N LYS A 109 -9.38 -2.79 -1.62
CA LYS A 109 -10.20 -4.01 -1.67
C LYS A 109 -11.13 -4.11 -0.46
N LYS A 110 -10.61 -3.92 0.76
CA LYS A 110 -11.41 -4.00 1.98
C LYS A 110 -12.49 -2.92 2.07
N ILE A 111 -12.23 -1.71 1.61
CA ILE A 111 -13.19 -0.61 1.68
C ILE A 111 -14.27 -0.80 0.60
N VAL A 112 -13.88 -1.07 -0.65
CA VAL A 112 -14.81 -1.36 -1.75
C VAL A 112 -15.73 -2.52 -1.38
N GLN A 113 -15.19 -3.62 -0.84
CA GLN A 113 -15.99 -4.77 -0.41
C GLN A 113 -17.07 -4.44 0.65
N LYS A 114 -16.89 -3.36 1.42
CA LYS A 114 -17.88 -2.91 2.41
C LYS A 114 -18.89 -1.92 1.85
N MET A 115 -18.52 -1.20 0.79
CA MET A 115 -19.35 -0.16 0.18
C MET A 115 -20.25 -0.67 -0.94
N VAL A 116 -19.78 -1.70 -1.64
CA VAL A 116 -20.49 -2.33 -2.76
C VAL A 116 -21.80 -2.94 -2.27
N VAL A 117 -22.91 -2.53 -2.89
CA VAL A 117 -24.24 -3.11 -2.64
C VAL A 117 -24.48 -4.26 -3.61
N THR A 118 -24.10 -4.06 -4.87
CA THR A 118 -24.15 -5.04 -5.94
C THR A 118 -22.75 -5.32 -6.47
N TYR A 119 -22.37 -6.58 -6.72
CA TYR A 119 -21.02 -6.91 -7.23
C TYR A 119 -20.61 -6.22 -8.55
N LYS A 120 -21.49 -5.43 -9.19
CA LYS A 120 -21.25 -4.68 -10.43
C LYS A 120 -21.09 -3.16 -10.23
N ASP A 121 -21.42 -2.61 -9.05
CA ASP A 121 -21.37 -1.16 -8.77
C ASP A 121 -20.02 -0.69 -8.21
N TRP A 122 -19.04 -1.59 -8.06
CA TRP A 122 -17.75 -1.26 -7.43
C TRP A 122 -17.04 -0.06 -8.05
N HIS A 123 -17.23 0.19 -9.34
CA HIS A 123 -16.64 1.32 -10.04
C HIS A 123 -17.23 2.68 -9.61
N GLU A 124 -18.51 2.73 -9.21
CA GLU A 124 -19.18 3.90 -8.65
C GLU A 124 -18.75 4.14 -7.20
N MET A 125 -18.39 3.07 -6.49
CA MET A 125 -17.93 3.14 -5.09
C MET A 125 -16.47 3.58 -4.95
N LEU A 126 -15.70 3.62 -6.04
CA LEU A 126 -14.28 3.98 -6.01
C LEU A 126 -14.02 5.41 -5.52
N PRO A 127 -14.67 6.47 -6.02
CA PRO A 127 -14.47 7.83 -5.51
C PRO A 127 -14.73 7.95 -4.01
N TYR A 128 -15.78 7.32 -3.50
CA TYR A 128 -16.10 7.30 -2.07
C TYR A 128 -15.07 6.52 -1.25
N THR A 129 -14.61 5.39 -1.78
CA THR A 129 -13.52 4.60 -1.17
C THR A 129 -12.25 5.45 -1.04
N LEU A 130 -11.88 6.17 -2.08
CA LEU A 130 -10.71 7.04 -2.08
C LEU A 130 -10.89 8.21 -1.12
N HIS A 131 -12.07 8.83 -1.07
CA HIS A 131 -12.38 9.88 -0.12
C HIS A 131 -12.21 9.39 1.33
N GLY A 132 -12.87 8.29 1.70
CA GLY A 132 -12.74 7.70 3.04
C GLY A 132 -11.29 7.30 3.37
N TYR A 133 -10.52 6.83 2.39
CA TYR A 133 -9.10 6.53 2.58
C TYR A 133 -8.28 7.79 2.88
N ARG A 134 -8.51 8.89 2.14
CA ARG A 134 -7.76 10.15 2.22
C ARG A 134 -8.01 10.91 3.52
N THR A 135 -9.19 10.75 4.12
CA THR A 135 -9.61 11.45 5.33
C THR A 135 -9.41 10.65 6.61
N SER A 136 -9.00 9.39 6.50
CA SER A 136 -8.74 8.52 7.65
C SER A 136 -7.30 8.66 8.16
N VAL A 137 -7.16 8.86 9.47
CA VAL A 137 -5.89 8.89 10.21
C VAL A 137 -5.18 7.55 10.09
N ARG A 138 -3.86 7.57 9.89
CA ARG A 138 -3.05 6.36 9.67
C ARG A 138 -2.09 6.14 10.83
N THR A 139 -2.23 5.03 11.55
CA THR A 139 -1.35 4.70 12.70
C THR A 139 0.14 4.70 12.35
N SER A 140 0.50 4.36 11.12
CA SER A 140 1.91 4.34 10.67
C SER A 140 2.51 5.72 10.41
N MET A 141 1.69 6.76 10.25
CA MET A 141 2.14 8.11 9.89
C MET A 141 1.71 9.17 10.92
N GLY A 142 0.58 8.96 11.59
CA GLY A 142 -0.14 9.98 12.36
C GLY A 142 -1.20 10.64 11.47
N PRO A 143 -0.89 11.72 10.73
CA PRO A 143 -1.87 12.51 9.99
C PRO A 143 -2.61 11.77 8.87
N THR A 144 -3.68 12.38 8.36
CA THR A 144 -4.40 11.88 7.19
C THR A 144 -3.58 12.10 5.91
N PRO A 145 -3.72 11.25 4.87
CA PRO A 145 -3.07 11.50 3.58
C PRO A 145 -3.43 12.87 2.99
N TYR A 146 -4.67 13.33 3.18
CA TYR A 146 -5.13 14.63 2.69
C TYR A 146 -4.35 15.78 3.34
N SER A 147 -4.16 15.76 4.66
CA SER A 147 -3.50 16.84 5.37
C SER A 147 -2.00 16.91 5.11
N LEU A 148 -1.36 15.81 4.72
CA LEU A 148 0.02 15.82 4.23
C LEU A 148 0.17 16.48 2.86
N VAL A 149 -0.85 16.39 2.00
CA VAL A 149 -0.86 17.03 0.68
C VAL A 149 -1.16 18.53 0.82
N TYR A 150 -2.25 18.87 1.49
CA TYR A 150 -2.83 20.22 1.48
C TYR A 150 -2.54 21.05 2.73
N GLY A 151 -1.95 20.47 3.78
CA GLY A 151 -1.56 21.17 5.01
C GLY A 151 -2.65 21.28 6.07
N MET A 152 -3.87 20.87 5.75
CA MET A 152 -5.03 20.89 6.64
C MET A 152 -5.93 19.69 6.45
N GLU A 153 -6.74 19.38 7.47
CA GLU A 153 -7.74 18.33 7.36
C GLU A 153 -8.92 18.80 6.50
N VAL A 154 -9.47 17.89 5.70
CA VAL A 154 -10.64 18.21 4.87
C VAL A 154 -11.83 18.59 5.76
N VAL A 155 -12.65 19.54 5.33
CA VAL A 155 -13.98 19.77 5.90
C VAL A 155 -14.92 18.70 5.35
N LEU A 156 -15.38 17.80 6.21
CA LEU A 156 -16.28 16.72 5.81
C LEU A 156 -17.71 17.24 5.61
N PRO A 157 -18.51 16.61 4.73
CA PRO A 157 -19.91 17.02 4.54
C PRO A 157 -20.73 17.04 5.84
N ILE A 158 -20.51 16.06 6.73
CA ILE A 158 -21.20 16.00 8.03
C ILE A 158 -20.88 17.20 8.92
N GLU A 159 -19.67 17.77 8.82
CA GLU A 159 -19.30 18.97 9.58
C GLU A 159 -20.04 20.20 9.09
N VAL A 160 -20.33 20.28 7.80
CA VAL A 160 -21.13 21.35 7.22
C VAL A 160 -22.58 21.19 7.66
N GLU A 161 -23.13 19.96 7.59
CA GLU A 161 -24.51 19.67 7.95
C GLU A 161 -24.81 19.97 9.44
N ILE A 162 -23.92 19.57 10.35
CA ILE A 162 -24.07 19.85 11.79
C ILE A 162 -23.57 21.25 12.19
N SER A 163 -23.02 22.02 11.26
CA SER A 163 -22.31 23.29 11.52
C SER A 163 -21.27 23.15 12.64
N SER A 164 -20.24 22.34 12.39
CA SER A 164 -19.16 22.10 13.36
C SER A 164 -18.51 23.41 13.80
N LEU A 165 -17.87 23.39 14.98
CA LEU A 165 -17.17 24.58 15.50
C LEU A 165 -16.14 25.14 14.50
N ARG A 166 -15.48 24.28 13.72
CA ARG A 166 -14.55 24.68 12.67
C ARG A 166 -15.27 25.48 11.57
N VAL A 167 -16.39 24.96 11.07
CA VAL A 167 -17.20 25.64 10.04
C VAL A 167 -17.76 26.96 10.56
N LEU A 168 -18.29 26.98 11.79
CA LEU A 168 -18.83 28.19 12.41
C LEU A 168 -17.76 29.26 12.66
N ALA A 169 -16.53 28.86 12.96
CA ALA A 169 -15.41 29.79 13.12
C ALA A 169 -15.03 30.42 11.77
N GLU A 170 -15.00 29.62 10.69
CA GLU A 170 -14.66 30.10 9.35
C GLU A 170 -15.72 31.03 8.76
N VAL A 171 -17.01 30.73 8.90
CA VAL A 171 -18.11 31.57 8.38
C VAL A 171 -18.13 32.97 8.99
N LYS A 172 -17.60 33.14 10.20
CA LYS A 172 -17.55 34.43 10.91
C LYS A 172 -16.27 35.22 10.65
N LEU A 173 -15.30 34.65 9.93
CA LEU A 173 -14.04 35.32 9.63
C LEU A 173 -14.17 36.23 8.41
N GLU A 174 -13.53 37.39 8.53
CA GLU A 174 -13.31 38.28 7.38
C GLU A 174 -12.32 37.65 6.41
N ASP A 175 -12.54 37.83 5.10
CA ASP A 175 -11.74 37.19 4.03
C ASP A 175 -10.24 37.41 4.21
N ALA A 176 -9.81 38.62 4.58
CA ALA A 176 -8.39 38.92 4.80
C ALA A 176 -7.78 38.08 5.94
N LYS A 177 -8.53 37.87 7.03
CA LYS A 177 -8.10 37.04 8.17
C LYS A 177 -8.14 35.56 7.80
N TRP A 178 -9.12 35.14 7.01
CA TRP A 178 -9.20 33.78 6.50
C TRP A 178 -7.98 33.47 5.64
N ILE A 179 -7.65 34.32 4.66
CA ILE A 179 -6.45 34.17 3.81
C ILE A 179 -5.18 34.09 4.66
N GLN A 180 -5.01 34.98 5.65
CA GLN A 180 -3.84 34.96 6.53
C GLN A 180 -3.73 33.64 7.29
N ASN A 181 -4.82 33.15 7.87
CA ASN A 181 -4.84 31.86 8.57
C ASN A 181 -4.48 30.69 7.64
N GLN A 182 -4.96 30.71 6.39
CA GLN A 182 -4.60 29.69 5.39
C GLN A 182 -3.10 29.71 5.06
N LEU A 183 -2.50 30.90 4.92
CA LEU A 183 -1.06 31.07 4.72
C LEU A 183 -0.26 30.56 5.93
N ASP A 184 -0.70 30.89 7.15
CA ASP A 184 -0.06 30.42 8.38
C ASP A 184 -0.09 28.89 8.49
N GLN A 185 -1.22 28.26 8.13
CA GLN A 185 -1.31 26.79 8.07
C GLN A 185 -0.37 26.17 7.03
N LEU A 186 -0.25 26.81 5.86
CA LEU A 186 0.69 26.37 4.82
C LEU A 186 2.15 26.51 5.26
N ASN A 187 2.51 27.56 6.01
CA ASN A 187 3.85 27.71 6.54
C ASN A 187 4.26 26.55 7.47
N LEU A 188 3.29 25.96 8.19
CA LEU A 188 3.53 24.83 9.09
C LEU A 188 3.55 23.46 8.37
N ILE A 189 3.26 23.40 7.06
CA ILE A 189 3.13 22.12 6.34
C ILE A 189 4.45 21.35 6.29
N GLU A 190 5.57 22.04 6.12
CA GLU A 190 6.89 21.42 6.02
C GLU A 190 7.29 20.75 7.33
N GLU A 191 7.00 21.42 8.46
CA GLU A 191 7.23 20.87 9.79
C GLU A 191 6.37 19.61 10.02
N LYS A 192 5.06 19.68 9.71
CA LYS A 192 4.15 18.51 9.80
C LYS A 192 4.67 17.32 8.97
N ARG A 193 5.17 17.60 7.76
CA ARG A 193 5.76 16.61 6.85
C ARG A 193 7.03 15.99 7.44
N LEU A 194 7.92 16.81 8.01
CA LEU A 194 9.15 16.34 8.66
C LEU A 194 8.86 15.46 9.88
N THR A 195 7.93 15.88 10.76
CA THR A 195 7.50 15.07 11.91
C THR A 195 6.95 13.72 11.47
N THR A 196 6.14 13.71 10.39
CA THR A 196 5.57 12.49 9.82
C THR A 196 6.64 11.56 9.27
N LEU A 197 7.66 12.11 8.61
CA LEU A 197 8.80 11.34 8.09
C LEU A 197 9.57 10.66 9.23
N CYS A 198 9.89 11.40 10.29
CA CYS A 198 10.54 10.86 11.49
C CYS A 198 9.68 9.78 12.16
N HIS A 199 8.37 10.01 12.32
CA HIS A 199 7.44 9.03 12.88
C HIS A 199 7.39 7.75 12.04
N GLY A 200 7.31 7.89 10.71
CA GLY A 200 7.31 6.77 9.77
C GLY A 200 8.59 5.93 9.84
N GLN A 201 9.76 6.56 9.95
CA GLN A 201 11.04 5.86 10.14
C GLN A 201 11.08 5.08 11.46
N LEU A 202 10.63 5.69 12.56
CA LEU A 202 10.55 5.03 13.86
C LEU A 202 9.56 3.86 13.85
N TYR A 203 8.40 4.02 13.20
CA TYR A 203 7.44 2.95 13.00
C TYR A 203 8.05 1.79 12.21
N GLN A 204 8.70 2.07 11.08
CA GLN A 204 9.37 1.06 10.27
C GLN A 204 10.48 0.33 11.03
N LYS A 205 11.28 1.04 11.83
CA LYS A 205 12.32 0.44 12.67
C LYS A 205 11.72 -0.55 13.67
N ARG A 206 10.62 -0.20 14.34
CA ARG A 206 9.89 -1.10 15.24
C ARG A 206 9.37 -2.35 14.53
N ILE A 207 8.82 -2.20 13.32
CA ILE A 207 8.34 -3.34 12.53
C ILE A 207 9.50 -4.24 12.10
N ARG A 208 10.64 -3.66 11.69
CA ARG A 208 11.85 -4.40 11.34
C ARG A 208 12.36 -5.20 12.54
N GLU A 209 12.51 -4.57 13.69
CA GLU A 209 12.96 -5.25 14.91
C GLU A 209 12.03 -6.40 15.33
N ALA A 210 10.72 -6.23 15.18
CA ALA A 210 9.75 -7.30 15.46
C ALA A 210 9.82 -8.45 14.43
N PHE A 211 10.14 -8.15 13.18
CA PHE A 211 10.31 -9.12 12.12
C PHE A 211 11.61 -9.91 12.28
N ASP A 212 12.73 -9.21 12.50
CA ASP A 212 14.06 -9.81 12.66
C ASP A 212 14.12 -10.74 13.88
N LYS A 213 13.36 -10.46 14.96
CA LYS A 213 13.21 -11.38 16.11
C LYS A 213 12.66 -12.77 15.73
N LYS A 214 11.90 -12.88 14.64
CA LYS A 214 11.31 -14.14 14.19
C LYS A 214 12.16 -14.86 13.15
N GLU A 215 13.09 -14.16 12.50
CA GLU A 215 13.96 -14.76 11.49
C GLU A 215 15.20 -15.40 12.13
N ARG A 216 15.59 -16.56 11.60
CA ARG A 216 16.90 -17.16 11.88
C ARG A 216 17.80 -16.87 10.68
N PRO A 217 18.57 -15.76 10.70
CA PRO A 217 19.34 -15.36 9.54
C PRO A 217 20.38 -16.43 9.20
N HIS A 218 20.41 -16.83 7.93
CA HIS A 218 21.44 -17.71 7.39
C HIS A 218 22.19 -16.97 6.28
N ILE A 219 23.53 -16.92 6.40
CA ILE A 219 24.39 -16.30 5.39
C ILE A 219 24.82 -17.41 4.45
N PHE A 220 24.41 -17.31 3.19
CA PHE A 220 24.87 -18.20 2.13
C PHE A 220 26.26 -17.77 1.66
N LYS A 221 27.12 -18.76 1.39
CA LYS A 221 28.41 -18.59 0.72
C LYS A 221 28.29 -19.04 -0.74
N GLU A 222 29.23 -18.59 -1.58
CA GLU A 222 29.39 -19.16 -2.91
C GLU A 222 29.59 -20.68 -2.77
N GLU A 223 28.94 -21.46 -3.66
CA GLU A 223 28.86 -22.94 -3.65
C GLU A 223 27.80 -23.58 -2.73
N ASP A 224 27.05 -22.81 -1.93
CA ASP A 224 25.95 -23.37 -1.13
C ASP A 224 24.77 -23.87 -1.99
N LEU A 225 24.27 -25.06 -1.68
CA LEU A 225 23.08 -25.62 -2.32
C LEU A 225 21.81 -24.99 -1.73
N VAL A 226 21.01 -24.33 -2.58
CA VAL A 226 19.76 -23.66 -2.18
C VAL A 226 18.56 -24.21 -2.96
N LEU A 227 17.42 -24.32 -2.28
CA LEU A 227 16.16 -24.67 -2.93
C LEU A 227 15.56 -23.43 -3.60
N LYS A 228 15.43 -23.46 -4.93
CA LYS A 228 14.71 -22.42 -5.67
C LYS A 228 13.23 -22.76 -5.71
N LYS A 229 12.39 -21.92 -5.10
CA LYS A 229 10.93 -22.04 -5.21
C LYS A 229 10.50 -21.74 -6.65
N ILE A 230 10.06 -22.76 -7.38
CA ILE A 230 9.44 -22.62 -8.69
C ILE A 230 7.94 -22.41 -8.47
N LEU A 231 7.49 -21.16 -8.57
CA LEU A 231 6.06 -20.86 -8.63
C LEU A 231 5.59 -21.16 -10.05
N LEU A 232 4.89 -22.27 -10.25
CA LEU A 232 4.13 -22.47 -11.47
C LEU A 232 3.12 -21.33 -11.57
N ASN A 233 3.09 -20.66 -12.72
CA ASN A 233 2.14 -19.60 -13.02
C ASN A 233 0.76 -20.22 -13.30
N THR A 234 0.21 -20.95 -12.33
CA THR A 234 -1.20 -21.34 -12.34
C THR A 234 -1.99 -20.05 -12.16
N GLN A 235 -2.38 -19.45 -13.29
CA GLN A 235 -3.44 -18.46 -13.33
C GLN A 235 -4.68 -19.13 -12.75
N ASP A 236 -5.00 -18.82 -11.50
CA ASP A 236 -6.32 -19.12 -10.99
C ASP A 236 -7.32 -18.34 -11.86
N ARG A 237 -8.11 -19.07 -12.67
CA ARG A 237 -9.07 -18.46 -13.59
C ARG A 237 -10.12 -17.62 -12.87
N ARG A 238 -10.28 -17.80 -11.55
CA ARG A 238 -11.26 -17.10 -10.72
C ARG A 238 -10.87 -15.65 -10.40
N GLY A 239 -9.61 -15.26 -10.62
CA GLY A 239 -9.13 -13.91 -10.29
C GLY A 239 -9.09 -13.65 -8.77
N LYS A 240 -8.34 -12.62 -8.34
CA LYS A 240 -8.17 -12.29 -6.91
C LYS A 240 -9.45 -11.77 -6.23
N TRP A 241 -10.56 -11.64 -6.96
CA TRP A 241 -11.81 -11.01 -6.53
C TRP A 241 -13.03 -11.93 -6.63
N ALA A 242 -12.88 -13.22 -6.95
CA ALA A 242 -14.01 -14.13 -6.92
C ALA A 242 -14.67 -14.15 -5.52
N PRO A 243 -16.02 -14.18 -5.46
CA PRO A 243 -16.72 -14.47 -4.22
C PRO A 243 -16.32 -15.86 -3.71
N ASN A 244 -16.21 -15.99 -2.38
CA ASN A 244 -16.03 -17.28 -1.71
C ASN A 244 -17.27 -18.15 -1.88
#